data_AF-A0A7S2A8K9-F1
#
_entry.id   AF-A0A7S2A8K9-F1
#
_cell.length_a   1.000
_cell.length_b   1.000
_cell.length_c   1.000
_cell.angle_alpha   90.00
_cell.angle_beta   90.00
_cell.angle_gamma   90.00
#
_symmetry.space_group_name_H-M   'P 1'
#
loop_
_entity.id
_entity.type
_entity.pdbx_description
1 polymer ?
#
loop_
_entity_poly.entity_id
_entity_poly.type
_entity_poly.pdbx_seq_one_letter_code
_entity_poly.pdbx_strand_id
1 'polypeptide(L)'
;KLGEWVTDQRRQRRFQSEGKPSLLTDERKAKLDALGFTWRVRDKVDWTDRYDELVKFHAENGHSVVPQHYLPNRGLGKWVAKQREQYRFRAEGKYSFLTEERVALLNDVGFVWSIKGRSHRVRQSLEREVQQGHT
;
A
#
# COMPACT_ATOMS: atom_id res chain seq x y z
N LYS A 1 29.30 14.63 0.83
CA LYS A 1 29.50 13.18 0.55
C LYS A 1 28.62 12.76 -0.64
N LEU A 2 29.01 11.75 -1.45
CA LEU A 2 28.26 11.33 -2.65
C LEU A 2 26.76 11.07 -2.40
N GLY A 3 26.39 10.53 -1.23
CA GLY A 3 25.00 10.27 -0.87
C GLY A 3 24.11 11.52 -0.77
N GLU A 4 24.64 12.64 -0.27
CA GLU A 4 23.91 13.92 -0.21
C GLU A 4 23.69 14.48 -1.61
N TRP A 5 24.70 14.38 -2.47
CA TRP A 5 24.61 14.79 -3.87
C TRP A 5 23.56 13.95 -4.63
N VAL A 6 23.54 12.62 -4.46
CA VAL A 6 22.51 11.75 -5.05
C VAL A 6 21.11 12.14 -4.56
N THR A 7 20.96 12.46 -3.28
CA THR A 7 19.69 12.90 -2.70
C THR A 7 19.22 14.23 -3.29
N ASP A 8 20.15 15.17 -3.45
CA ASP A 8 19.90 16.46 -4.10
C ASP A 8 19.45 16.27 -5.55
N GLN A 9 20.15 15.44 -6.34
CA GLN A 9 19.77 15.17 -7.73
C GLN A 9 18.35 14.60 -7.83
N ARG A 10 17.97 13.67 -6.96
CA ARG A 10 16.60 13.12 -6.93
C ARG A 10 15.55 14.18 -6.57
N ARG A 11 15.88 15.11 -5.66
CA ARG A 11 15.01 16.26 -5.32
C ARG A 11 14.81 17.18 -6.52
N GLN A 12 15.89 17.53 -7.22
CA GLN A 12 15.84 18.40 -8.41
C GLN A 12 15.02 17.76 -9.56
N ARG A 13 15.14 16.44 -9.74
CA ARG A 13 14.31 15.69 -10.70
C ARG A 13 12.82 15.75 -10.36
N ARG A 14 12.48 15.66 -9.07
CA ARG A 14 11.09 15.80 -8.58
C ARG A 14 10.55 17.21 -8.83
N PHE A 15 11.34 18.25 -8.57
CA PHE A 15 10.95 19.63 -8.88
C PHE A 15 10.66 19.82 -10.36
N GLN A 16 11.52 19.27 -11.24
CA GLN A 16 11.32 19.32 -12.68
C GLN A 16 9.99 18.64 -13.10
N SER A 17 9.63 17.49 -12.51
CA SER A 17 8.36 16.81 -12.79
C SER A 17 7.13 17.52 -12.22
N GLU A 18 7.29 18.30 -11.15
CA GLU A 18 6.23 19.08 -10.50
C GLU A 18 6.12 20.51 -11.07
N GLY A 19 6.90 20.86 -12.09
CA GLY A 19 6.93 22.22 -12.68
C GLY A 19 7.57 23.29 -11.80
N LYS A 20 8.34 22.91 -10.78
CA LYS A 20 9.07 23.82 -9.89
C LYS A 20 10.46 24.18 -10.44
N PRO A 21 11.03 25.34 -10.07
CA PRO A 21 12.40 25.69 -10.44
C PRO A 21 13.38 24.59 -10.03
N SER A 22 14.15 24.09 -11.00
CA SER A 22 15.09 23.00 -10.82
C SER A 22 16.44 23.39 -11.37
N LEU A 23 17.50 23.04 -10.64
CA LEU A 23 18.89 23.17 -11.10
C LEU A 23 19.34 21.97 -11.95
N LEU A 24 18.42 21.04 -12.24
CA LEU A 24 18.67 19.90 -13.12
C LEU A 24 18.41 20.33 -14.57
N THR A 25 19.48 20.61 -15.30
CA THR A 25 19.42 20.86 -16.74
C THR A 25 19.13 19.58 -17.51
N ASP A 26 18.53 19.70 -18.69
CA ASP A 26 18.23 18.54 -19.55
C ASP A 26 19.50 17.81 -20.01
N GLU A 27 20.60 18.55 -20.23
CA GLU A 27 21.90 17.97 -20.55
C GLU A 27 22.45 17.11 -19.39
N ARG A 28 22.35 17.62 -18.15
CA ARG A 28 22.79 16.90 -16.95
C ARG A 28 21.95 15.65 -16.73
N LYS A 29 20.65 15.75 -16.95
CA LYS A 29 19.72 14.61 -16.91
C LYS A 29 20.12 13.56 -17.96
N ALA A 30 20.35 13.94 -19.21
CA ALA A 30 20.74 13.03 -20.29
C ALA A 30 22.04 12.27 -19.97
N LYS A 31 23.04 12.95 -19.41
CA LYS A 31 24.29 12.33 -18.96
C LYS A 31 24.06 11.29 -17.87
N LEU A 32 23.19 11.57 -16.91
CA LEU A 32 22.85 10.64 -15.83
C LEU A 32 22.01 9.45 -16.32
N ASP A 33 21.08 9.70 -17.24
CA ASP A 33 20.29 8.64 -17.89
C ASP A 33 21.21 7.69 -18.69
N ALA A 34 22.20 8.22 -19.41
CA ALA A 34 23.20 7.43 -20.14
C ALA A 34 24.09 6.56 -19.23
N LEU A 35 24.27 6.98 -17.97
CA LEU A 35 24.98 6.22 -16.94
C LEU A 35 24.09 5.19 -16.23
N GLY A 36 22.82 5.06 -16.61
CA GLY A 36 21.86 4.18 -15.93
C GLY A 36 21.46 4.68 -14.54
N PHE A 37 21.57 5.98 -14.28
CA PHE A 37 21.30 6.54 -12.95
C PHE A 37 19.85 6.32 -12.53
N THR A 38 19.67 5.62 -11.40
CA THR A 38 18.34 5.33 -10.87
C THR A 38 17.80 6.50 -10.05
N TRP A 39 16.92 7.28 -10.67
CA TRP A 39 16.28 8.46 -10.10
C TRP A 39 15.29 8.16 -8.97
N ARG A 40 14.65 6.99 -8.99
CA ARG A 40 13.69 6.55 -7.97
C ARG A 40 14.10 5.17 -7.45
N VAL A 41 14.46 5.10 -6.18
CA VAL A 41 14.86 3.83 -5.53
C VAL A 41 13.64 3.03 -5.06
N ARG A 42 12.53 3.72 -4.85
CA ARG A 42 11.22 3.15 -4.54
C ARG A 42 10.17 4.05 -5.15
N ASP A 43 9.44 3.56 -6.12
CA ASP A 43 8.14 4.16 -6.40
C ASP A 43 7.26 3.92 -5.17
N LYS A 44 6.67 5.00 -4.67
CA LYS A 44 5.64 4.91 -3.65
C LYS A 44 4.42 4.34 -4.36
N VAL A 45 4.15 3.06 -4.12
CA VAL A 45 2.93 2.43 -4.65
C VAL A 45 1.77 2.90 -3.81
N ASP A 46 0.76 3.45 -4.46
CA ASP A 46 -0.41 3.98 -3.78
C ASP A 46 -1.34 2.84 -3.32
N TRP A 47 -2.26 3.17 -2.41
CA TRP A 47 -3.18 2.18 -1.87
C TRP A 47 -4.11 1.63 -2.97
N THR A 48 -4.50 2.49 -3.91
CA THR A 48 -5.35 2.16 -5.07
C THR A 48 -4.69 1.14 -5.99
N ASP A 49 -3.40 1.31 -6.30
CA ASP A 49 -2.67 0.36 -7.15
C ASP A 49 -2.65 -1.05 -6.53
N ARG A 50 -2.48 -1.12 -5.20
CA ARG A 50 -2.51 -2.40 -4.47
C ARG A 50 -3.91 -2.99 -4.37
N TYR A 51 -4.93 -2.16 -4.32
CA TYR A 51 -6.31 -2.59 -4.38
C TYR A 51 -6.62 -3.20 -5.77
N ASP A 52 -6.17 -2.58 -6.86
CA ASP A 52 -6.35 -3.13 -8.21
C ASP A 52 -5.63 -4.47 -8.38
N GLU A 53 -4.43 -4.63 -7.80
CA GLU A 53 -3.73 -5.92 -7.74
C GLU A 53 -4.51 -6.98 -6.95
N LEU A 54 -5.19 -6.60 -5.87
CA LEU A 54 -6.07 -7.50 -5.12
C LEU A 54 -7.29 -7.91 -5.94
N VAL A 55 -7.92 -6.97 -6.65
CA VAL A 55 -9.07 -7.25 -7.54
C VAL A 55 -8.68 -8.26 -8.61
N LYS A 56 -7.52 -8.07 -9.25
CA LYS A 56 -6.98 -9.02 -10.24
C LYS A 56 -6.75 -10.39 -9.62
N PHE A 57 -6.11 -10.44 -8.44
CA PHE A 57 -5.90 -11.69 -7.72
C PHE A 57 -7.22 -12.41 -7.42
N HIS A 58 -8.25 -11.69 -7.00
CA HIS A 58 -9.58 -12.25 -6.74
C HIS A 58 -10.22 -12.78 -8.02
N ALA A 59 -10.14 -12.05 -9.14
CA ALA A 59 -10.65 -12.51 -10.42
C ALA A 59 -9.97 -13.81 -10.90
N GLU A 60 -8.68 -13.96 -10.66
CA GLU A 60 -7.90 -15.14 -11.06
C GLU A 60 -8.10 -16.35 -10.14
N ASN A 61 -8.26 -16.13 -8.82
CA ASN A 61 -8.26 -17.21 -7.81
C ASN A 61 -9.65 -17.48 -7.22
N GLY A 62 -10.64 -16.63 -7.48
CA GLY A 62 -11.98 -16.69 -6.89
C GLY A 62 -12.02 -16.36 -5.39
N HIS A 63 -10.93 -15.85 -4.81
CA HIS A 63 -10.85 -15.48 -3.40
C HIS A 63 -9.82 -14.38 -3.12
N SER A 64 -10.01 -13.67 -2.01
CA SER A 64 -9.10 -12.59 -1.56
C SER A 64 -8.07 -13.04 -0.50
N VAL A 65 -7.83 -14.34 -0.40
CA VAL A 65 -6.90 -14.95 0.57
C VAL A 65 -5.46 -14.94 0.04
N VAL A 66 -4.81 -13.77 0.06
CA VAL A 66 -3.39 -13.65 -0.35
C VAL A 66 -2.47 -14.04 0.81
N PRO A 67 -1.52 -14.98 0.61
CA PRO A 67 -0.48 -15.30 1.60
C PRO A 67 0.48 -14.12 1.83
N GLN A 68 0.98 -13.96 3.05
CA GLN A 68 1.94 -12.89 3.38
C GLN A 68 3.21 -12.94 2.51
N HIS A 69 3.67 -14.15 2.19
CA HIS A 69 4.85 -14.41 1.37
C HIS A 69 4.49 -14.82 -0.06
N TYR A 70 3.39 -14.29 -0.60
CA TYR A 70 2.97 -14.56 -1.98
C TYR A 70 4.13 -14.27 -2.96
N LEU A 71 4.65 -15.31 -3.62
CA LEU A 71 5.83 -15.23 -4.46
C LEU A 71 5.60 -14.42 -5.75
N PRO A 72 4.47 -14.60 -6.47
CA PRO A 72 4.20 -13.82 -7.69
C PRO A 72 4.13 -12.32 -7.43
N ASN A 73 3.63 -11.92 -6.26
CA ASN A 73 3.62 -10.53 -5.84
C ASN A 73 3.83 -10.37 -4.33
N ARG A 74 5.10 -10.26 -3.92
CA ARG A 74 5.51 -10.07 -2.52
C ARG A 74 5.01 -8.73 -1.95
N GLY A 75 4.78 -7.74 -2.81
CA GLY A 75 4.24 -6.43 -2.43
C GLY A 75 2.79 -6.56 -1.98
N LEU A 76 1.96 -7.23 -2.77
CA LEU A 76 0.56 -7.50 -2.47
C LEU A 76 0.40 -8.32 -1.17
N GLY A 77 1.16 -9.41 -1.01
CA GLY A 77 1.10 -10.23 0.20
C GLY A 77 1.38 -9.46 1.50
N LYS A 78 2.40 -8.58 1.48
CA LYS A 78 2.71 -7.67 2.60
C LYS A 78 1.61 -6.63 2.81
N TRP A 79 1.08 -6.07 1.74
CA TRP A 79 0.02 -5.06 1.81
C TRP A 79 -1.27 -5.63 2.40
N VAL A 80 -1.69 -6.83 1.98
CA VAL A 80 -2.84 -7.56 2.53
C VAL A 80 -2.67 -7.84 4.02
N ALA A 81 -1.49 -8.34 4.42
CA ALA A 81 -1.19 -8.56 5.84
C ALA A 81 -1.28 -7.26 6.65
N LYS A 82 -0.83 -6.13 6.08
CA LYS A 82 -0.93 -4.82 6.71
C LYS A 82 -2.38 -4.36 6.87
N GLN A 83 -3.25 -4.54 5.87
CA GLN A 83 -4.67 -4.18 5.99
C GLN A 83 -5.33 -4.93 7.16
N ARG A 84 -5.07 -6.23 7.29
CA ARG A 84 -5.58 -7.05 8.41
C ARG A 84 -5.11 -6.55 9.78
N GLU A 85 -3.83 -6.17 9.89
CA GLU A 85 -3.30 -5.59 11.12
C GLU A 85 -3.97 -4.25 11.47
N GLN A 86 -4.13 -3.36 10.49
CA GLN A 86 -4.76 -2.05 10.70
C GLN A 86 -6.24 -2.16 11.06
N TYR A 87 -6.94 -3.13 10.49
CA TYR A 87 -8.31 -3.44 10.87
C TYR A 87 -8.41 -3.91 12.32
N ARG A 88 -7.46 -4.74 12.78
CA ARG A 88 -7.37 -5.14 14.19
C ARG A 88 -7.07 -3.95 15.10
N PHE A 89 -6.16 -3.05 14.72
CA PHE A 89 -5.88 -1.85 15.51
C PHE A 89 -7.12 -0.97 15.67
N ARG A 90 -7.90 -0.79 14.59
CA ARG A 90 -9.19 -0.11 14.65
C ARG A 90 -10.14 -0.77 15.67
N ALA A 91 -10.27 -2.10 15.62
CA ALA A 91 -11.09 -2.86 16.57
C ALA A 91 -10.58 -2.82 18.03
N GLU A 92 -9.28 -2.58 18.24
CA GLU A 92 -8.67 -2.42 19.56
C GLU A 92 -8.68 -0.96 20.06
N GLY A 93 -9.30 -0.03 19.32
CA GLY A 93 -9.31 1.41 19.64
C GLY A 93 -7.95 2.09 19.46
N LYS A 94 -7.01 1.46 18.75
CA LYS A 94 -5.69 2.01 18.43
C LYS A 94 -5.76 2.81 17.13
N TYR A 95 -4.81 3.74 16.98
CA TYR A 95 -4.63 4.47 15.73
C TYR A 95 -4.46 3.52 14.53
N SER A 96 -5.23 3.79 13.48
CA SER A 96 -5.24 3.03 12.23
C SER A 96 -5.31 4.00 11.05
N PHE A 97 -4.55 3.74 10.00
CA PHE A 97 -4.64 4.53 8.75
C PHE A 97 -5.71 4.00 7.77
N LEU A 98 -6.45 2.98 8.19
CA LEU A 98 -7.52 2.37 7.41
C LEU A 98 -8.78 3.21 7.57
N THR A 99 -9.14 3.97 6.53
CA THR A 99 -10.35 4.79 6.49
C THR A 99 -11.59 3.92 6.25
N GLU A 100 -12.77 4.41 6.61
CA GLU A 100 -14.04 3.72 6.36
C GLU A 100 -14.25 3.40 4.87
N GLU A 101 -13.89 4.33 3.98
CA GLU A 101 -13.95 4.14 2.53
C GLU A 101 -13.09 2.94 2.07
N ARG A 102 -11.88 2.79 2.62
CA ARG A 102 -10.98 1.68 2.29
C ARG A 102 -11.52 0.36 2.83
N VAL A 103 -12.16 0.37 4.01
CA VAL A 103 -12.84 -0.81 4.54
C VAL A 103 -14.00 -1.21 3.62
N ALA A 104 -14.82 -0.26 3.20
CA ALA A 104 -15.95 -0.50 2.30
C ALA A 104 -15.49 -1.11 0.97
N LEU A 105 -14.48 -0.54 0.33
CA LEU A 105 -13.89 -1.08 -0.90
C LEU A 105 -13.38 -2.52 -0.72
N LEU A 106 -12.68 -2.79 0.39
CA LEU A 106 -12.19 -4.13 0.68
C LEU A 106 -13.34 -5.12 0.94
N ASN A 107 -14.41 -4.70 1.60
CA ASN A 107 -15.58 -5.54 1.83
C ASN A 107 -16.30 -5.88 0.51
N ASP A 108 -16.39 -4.94 -0.42
CA ASP A 108 -17.03 -5.13 -1.73
C ASP A 108 -16.37 -6.26 -2.55
N VAL A 109 -15.03 -6.37 -2.46
CA VAL A 109 -14.25 -7.45 -3.11
C VAL A 109 -14.18 -8.74 -2.28
N GLY A 110 -15.05 -8.89 -1.27
CA GLY A 110 -15.09 -10.09 -0.42
C GLY A 110 -13.81 -10.31 0.39
N PHE A 111 -13.13 -9.24 0.82
CA PHE A 111 -11.85 -9.36 1.51
C PHE A 111 -11.97 -10.06 2.87
N VAL A 112 -11.18 -11.12 3.05
CA VAL A 112 -11.13 -11.86 4.32
C VAL A 112 -10.17 -11.20 5.31
N TRP A 113 -10.75 -10.50 6.30
CA TRP A 113 -10.01 -9.82 7.37
C TRP A 113 -9.33 -10.77 8.36
N SER A 114 -9.88 -11.97 8.57
CA SER A 114 -9.38 -12.96 9.51
C SER A 114 -9.32 -14.36 8.89
N ILE A 115 -8.10 -14.82 8.62
CA ILE A 115 -7.85 -16.22 8.27
C ILE A 115 -7.63 -16.95 9.60
N LYS A 116 -8.60 -17.77 10.03
CA LYS A 116 -8.54 -18.50 11.30
C LYS A 116 -7.20 -19.26 11.42
N GLY A 117 -6.54 -19.06 12.56
CA GLY A 117 -5.23 -19.67 12.88
C GLY A 117 -4.38 -18.89 13.88
N ARG A 118 -4.67 -17.59 14.17
CA ARG A 118 -3.85 -16.82 15.14
C ARG A 118 -4.53 -15.86 16.12
N SER A 119 -5.86 -15.71 16.17
CA SER A 119 -6.47 -15.09 17.37
C SER A 119 -7.98 -15.25 17.46
N HIS A 120 -8.44 -15.82 18.56
CA HIS A 120 -9.84 -16.10 18.85
C HIS A 120 -10.63 -14.88 19.39
N ARG A 121 -9.97 -13.73 19.63
CA ARG A 121 -10.56 -12.62 20.40
C ARG A 121 -11.26 -11.52 19.58
N VAL A 122 -11.01 -11.42 18.27
CA VAL A 122 -11.56 -10.30 17.46
C VAL A 122 -13.01 -10.53 17.04
N ARG A 123 -13.48 -11.79 17.02
CA ARG A 123 -14.81 -12.14 16.52
C ARG A 123 -15.96 -11.62 17.39
N GLN A 124 -15.77 -11.54 18.71
CA GLN A 124 -16.85 -11.15 19.65
C GLN A 124 -17.15 -9.64 19.69
N SER A 125 -16.24 -8.77 19.24
CA SER A 125 -16.45 -7.32 19.34
C SER A 125 -17.20 -6.75 18.13
N LEU A 126 -16.91 -7.26 16.93
CA LEU A 126 -17.49 -6.77 15.68
C LEU A 126 -18.93 -7.26 15.43
N GLU A 127 -19.28 -8.46 15.90
CA GLU A 127 -20.66 -8.95 15.84
C GLU A 127 -21.61 -8.10 16.73
N ARG A 128 -21.09 -7.37 17.73
CA ARG A 128 -21.89 -6.47 18.57
C ARG A 128 -22.14 -5.11 17.92
N GLU A 129 -21.22 -4.58 17.13
CA GLU A 129 -21.37 -3.28 16.48
C GLU A 129 -22.32 -3.32 15.28
N VAL A 130 -22.32 -4.43 14.52
CA VAL A 130 -23.26 -4.62 13.40
C VAL A 130 -24.71 -4.72 13.88
N GLN A 131 -24.93 -5.24 15.09
CA GLN A 131 -26.27 -5.37 15.68
C GLN A 131 -26.81 -4.06 16.30
N GLN A 132 -25.94 -3.09 16.62
CA GLN A 132 -26.33 -1.83 17.28
C GLN A 132 -26.42 -0.61 16.32
N GLY A 133 -26.06 -0.78 15.04
CA GLY A 133 -26.08 0.29 14.03
C GLY A 133 -27.37 0.38 13.19
N HIS A 134 -28.42 -0.39 13.50
CA HIS A 134 -29.73 -0.28 12.86
C HIS A 134 -30.81 0.08 13.89
N THR A 135 -30.87 1.36 14.24
CA THR A 135 -32.08 2.04 14.75
C THR A 135 -31.94 3.53 14.49
#